data_AF-A0A3C0V9X6-F1
#
_entry.id   AF-A0A3C0V9X6-F1
#
_cell.length_a   1.000
_cell.length_b   1.000
_cell.length_c   1.000
_cell.angle_alpha   90.00
_cell.angle_beta   90.00
_cell.angle_gamma   90.00
#
_symmetry.space_group_name_H-M   'P 1'
#
loop_
_entity.id
_entity.type
_entity.pdbx_description
1 polymer ?
#
loop_
_entity_poly.entity_id
_entity_poly.type
_entity_poly.pdbx_seq_one_letter_code
_entity_poly.pdbx_strand_id
1 'polypeptide(L)'
;MDAPREMAYADVPRALSYPFAGLGKYGFVPACALYLAIELVLSAFLPAERGVAPPVASDPAVIILVYSLCYLPGSTVVLALLGPLLAALLAWVAGLLGRIAADSASGGRYLPDWPGVGALREESIPSFLRIAAAAALYLVPAGIAFAQDARGPFIIACVLGLALFPMAVLAAFMQQNLLAANPVTVVRAIARVPLDYGLMIGVLFVLFMGMWYCTLCLHAIPFLGRALSILASLFYAVVAMRIIGVFYACCGDRLQWFRPRDGADEQDEVLLGIPDDDLLLPGDELRLP
;
A
#
# COMPACT_ATOMS: atom_id res chain seq x y z
N MET A 1 -14.25 3.75 -25.86
CA MET A 1 -13.12 2.89 -26.27
C MET A 1 -13.27 1.59 -25.51
N ASP A 2 -13.97 0.61 -26.07
CA ASP A 2 -14.17 -0.69 -25.44
C ASP A 2 -12.94 -1.56 -25.66
N ALA A 3 -11.93 -1.43 -24.80
CA ALA A 3 -10.89 -2.46 -24.74
C ALA A 3 -11.58 -3.77 -24.32
N PRO A 4 -11.43 -4.87 -25.09
CA PRO A 4 -12.19 -6.09 -24.82
C PRO A 4 -11.79 -6.65 -23.46
N ARG A 5 -12.79 -6.76 -22.57
CA ARG A 5 -12.70 -7.33 -21.20
C ARG A 5 -11.91 -8.65 -21.14
N GLU A 6 -11.89 -9.40 -22.24
CA GLU A 6 -11.14 -10.66 -22.37
C GLU A 6 -9.62 -10.50 -22.19
N MET A 7 -9.02 -9.35 -22.52
CA MET A 7 -7.57 -9.16 -22.32
C MET A 7 -7.18 -9.04 -20.85
N ALA A 8 -8.06 -8.55 -19.99
CA ALA A 8 -7.63 -8.10 -18.67
C ALA A 8 -7.44 -9.25 -17.66
N TYR A 9 -8.23 -10.33 -17.75
CA TYR A 9 -8.00 -11.54 -16.95
C TYR A 9 -6.87 -12.40 -17.49
N ALA A 10 -6.63 -12.36 -18.81
CA ALA A 10 -5.49 -13.05 -19.43
C ALA A 10 -4.13 -12.51 -18.95
N ASP A 11 -4.10 -11.30 -18.37
CA ASP A 11 -2.91 -10.67 -17.83
C ASP A 11 -2.62 -11.04 -16.36
N VAL A 12 -3.52 -11.76 -15.66
CA VAL A 12 -3.27 -12.18 -14.26
C VAL A 12 -2.02 -13.05 -14.12
N PRO A 13 -1.76 -14.07 -14.98
CA PRO A 13 -0.50 -14.81 -14.95
C PRO A 13 0.72 -13.90 -15.19
N ARG A 14 0.58 -12.85 -16.01
CA ARG A 14 1.66 -11.89 -16.27
C ARG A 14 1.95 -11.01 -15.07
N ALA A 15 0.94 -10.72 -14.23
CA ALA A 15 1.12 -9.99 -12.98
C ALA A 15 2.11 -10.69 -12.03
N LEU A 16 2.22 -12.03 -12.07
CA LEU A 16 3.20 -12.79 -11.29
C LEU A 16 4.64 -12.59 -11.79
N SER A 17 4.82 -12.41 -13.10
CA SER A 17 6.13 -12.13 -13.71
C SER A 17 6.53 -10.65 -13.65
N TYR A 18 5.58 -9.77 -13.31
CA TYR A 18 5.73 -8.32 -13.37
C TYR A 18 6.94 -7.77 -12.62
N PRO A 19 7.28 -8.22 -11.39
CA PRO A 19 8.44 -7.69 -10.66
C PRO A 19 9.78 -7.96 -11.36
N PHE A 20 9.83 -8.91 -12.30
CA PHE A 20 11.03 -9.27 -13.05
C PHE A 20 11.13 -8.57 -14.42
N ALA A 21 10.08 -7.84 -14.83
CA ALA A 21 10.05 -7.12 -16.08
C ALA A 21 10.56 -5.67 -15.91
N GLY A 22 11.47 -5.24 -16.79
CA GLY A 22 12.00 -3.88 -16.82
C GLY A 22 13.24 -3.65 -15.95
N LEU A 23 13.65 -2.38 -15.83
CA LEU A 23 14.82 -1.94 -15.06
C LEU A 23 14.55 -1.87 -13.55
N GLY A 24 13.28 -1.77 -13.14
CA GLY A 24 12.89 -1.73 -11.73
C GLY A 24 13.32 -2.97 -10.92
N LYS A 25 13.67 -4.10 -11.54
CA LYS A 25 14.21 -5.26 -10.80
C LYS A 25 15.51 -4.97 -10.06
N TYR A 26 16.32 -4.01 -10.54
CA TYR A 26 17.63 -3.73 -9.95
C TYR A 26 17.56 -3.01 -8.60
N GLY A 27 16.46 -2.30 -8.29
CA GLY A 27 16.33 -1.63 -7.00
C GLY A 27 15.84 -2.53 -5.86
N PHE A 28 15.36 -3.75 -6.14
CA PHE A 28 15.00 -4.71 -5.09
C PHE A 28 16.21 -5.12 -4.26
N VAL A 29 17.34 -5.37 -4.92
CA VAL A 29 18.59 -5.78 -4.26
C VAL A 29 19.09 -4.74 -3.25
N PRO A 30 19.27 -3.46 -3.59
CA PRO A 30 19.72 -2.46 -2.63
C PRO A 30 18.68 -2.17 -1.53
N ALA A 31 17.38 -2.21 -1.84
CA ALA A 31 16.34 -2.06 -0.82
C ALA A 31 16.40 -3.20 0.23
N CYS A 32 16.57 -4.44 -0.23
CA CYS A 32 16.73 -5.59 0.66
C CYS A 32 18.05 -5.52 1.44
N ALA A 33 19.15 -5.12 0.81
CA ALA A 33 20.44 -4.96 1.49
C ALA A 33 20.37 -3.89 2.59
N LEU A 34 19.72 -2.75 2.31
CA LEU A 34 19.52 -1.68 3.29
C LEU A 34 18.65 -2.14 4.46
N TYR A 35 17.53 -2.81 4.19
CA TYR A 35 16.67 -3.35 5.25
C TYR A 35 17.42 -4.40 6.08
N LEU A 36 18.15 -5.31 5.45
CA LEU A 36 18.96 -6.32 6.15
C LEU A 36 19.99 -5.65 7.06
N ALA A 37 20.64 -4.58 6.60
CA ALA A 37 21.56 -3.81 7.41
C ALA A 37 20.86 -3.18 8.63
N ILE A 38 19.68 -2.59 8.44
CA ILE A 38 18.86 -2.04 9.54
C ILE A 38 18.49 -3.13 10.54
N GLU A 39 17.99 -4.28 10.08
CA GLU A 39 17.66 -5.42 10.94
C GLU A 39 18.88 -5.97 11.68
N LEU A 40 20.03 -6.06 11.02
CA LEU A 40 21.25 -6.58 11.63
C LEU A 40 21.72 -5.63 12.73
N VAL A 41 21.66 -4.32 12.49
CA VAL A 41 21.89 -3.29 13.51
C VAL A 41 20.87 -3.44 14.64
N LEU A 42 19.58 -3.46 14.35
CA LEU A 42 18.53 -3.64 15.36
C LEU A 42 18.74 -4.90 16.19
N SER A 43 19.09 -6.03 15.58
CA SER A 43 19.34 -7.31 16.27
C SER A 43 20.65 -7.34 17.08
N ALA A 44 21.62 -6.49 16.74
CA ALA A 44 22.84 -6.33 17.52
C ALA A 44 22.60 -5.47 18.78
N PHE A 45 21.67 -4.52 18.70
CA PHE A 45 21.34 -3.60 19.80
C PHE A 45 20.16 -4.05 20.66
N LEU A 46 19.20 -4.77 20.10
CA LEU A 46 18.11 -5.40 20.84
C LEU A 46 18.62 -6.76 21.30
N PRO A 47 18.79 -6.98 22.63
CA PRO A 47 19.19 -8.28 23.12
C PRO A 47 18.13 -9.26 22.65
N ALA A 48 18.53 -10.23 21.85
CA ALA A 48 17.66 -11.35 21.54
C ALA A 48 17.16 -11.87 22.89
N GLU A 49 15.85 -12.06 23.03
CA GLU A 49 15.26 -12.89 24.08
C GLU A 49 15.71 -14.35 23.91
N ARG A 50 17.03 -14.58 23.77
CA ARG A 50 17.67 -15.84 24.02
C ARG A 50 17.32 -16.10 25.47
N GLY A 51 16.52 -17.14 25.71
CA GLY A 51 16.03 -17.60 27.01
C GLY A 51 17.12 -18.00 28.00
N VAL A 52 18.20 -17.23 28.09
CA VAL A 52 19.06 -17.15 29.25
C VAL A 52 18.19 -16.52 30.32
N ALA A 53 17.53 -17.37 31.11
CA ALA A 53 17.00 -16.95 32.39
C ALA A 53 18.13 -16.18 33.09
N PRO A 54 17.94 -14.89 33.44
CA PRO A 54 19.00 -14.14 34.10
C PRO A 54 19.46 -14.95 35.31
N PRO A 55 20.78 -15.06 35.57
CA PRO A 55 21.28 -15.73 36.76
C PRO A 55 20.53 -15.13 37.94
N VAL A 56 19.83 -16.01 38.67
CA VAL A 56 18.86 -15.72 39.72
C VAL A 56 19.33 -14.58 40.62
N ALA A 57 18.96 -13.35 40.29
CA ALA A 57 18.83 -12.31 41.29
C ALA A 57 17.48 -12.60 41.95
N SER A 58 17.51 -13.08 43.19
CA SER A 58 16.30 -13.46 43.95
C SER A 58 15.35 -12.30 44.21
N ASP A 59 15.76 -11.06 43.90
CA ASP A 59 14.97 -9.87 44.10
C ASP A 59 14.36 -9.37 42.78
N PRO A 60 13.03 -9.49 42.58
CA PRO A 60 12.35 -9.01 41.39
C PRO A 60 12.50 -7.50 41.18
N ALA A 61 12.76 -6.71 42.24
CA ALA A 61 12.99 -5.28 42.12
C ALA A 61 14.31 -4.96 41.39
N VAL A 62 15.37 -5.75 41.64
CA VAL A 62 16.67 -5.58 40.99
C VAL A 62 16.59 -5.96 39.51
N ILE A 63 15.83 -7.01 39.17
CA ILE A 63 15.60 -7.41 37.77
C ILE A 63 14.87 -6.29 37.00
N ILE A 64 13.78 -5.75 37.57
CA ILE A 64 13.01 -4.67 36.93
C ILE A 64 13.87 -3.40 36.80
N LEU A 65 14.65 -3.05 37.83
CA LEU A 65 15.51 -1.87 37.81
C LEU A 65 16.61 -1.99 36.76
N VAL A 66 17.31 -3.13 36.69
CA VAL A 66 18.38 -3.39 35.70
C VAL A 66 17.81 -3.46 34.28
N TYR A 67 16.67 -4.14 34.08
CA TYR A 67 15.99 -4.11 32.78
C TYR A 67 15.61 -2.69 32.40
N SER A 68 15.02 -1.92 33.30
CA SER A 68 14.59 -0.55 33.01
C SER A 68 15.78 0.38 32.69
N LEU A 69 16.86 0.32 33.48
CA LEU A 69 18.04 1.17 33.28
C LEU A 69 18.89 0.78 32.07
N CYS A 70 18.96 -0.50 31.72
CA CYS A 70 19.74 -0.95 30.55
C CYS A 70 18.93 -0.93 29.25
N TYR A 71 17.64 -1.25 29.28
CA TYR A 71 16.81 -1.28 28.06
C TYR A 71 16.25 0.08 27.66
N LEU A 72 15.80 0.94 28.58
CA LEU A 72 15.17 2.20 28.17
C LEU A 72 16.11 3.11 27.37
N PRO A 73 17.38 3.38 27.78
CA PRO A 73 18.23 4.29 27.04
C PRO A 73 18.71 3.69 25.72
N GLY A 74 19.06 2.39 25.71
CA GLY A 74 19.54 1.71 24.49
C GLY A 74 18.45 1.60 23.43
N SER A 75 17.25 1.16 23.80
CA SER A 75 16.13 1.03 22.86
C SER A 75 15.60 2.38 22.38
N THR A 76 15.57 3.41 23.23
CA THR A 76 15.09 4.76 22.83
C THR A 76 16.03 5.45 21.85
N VAL A 77 17.35 5.36 22.04
CA VAL A 77 18.32 5.93 21.09
C VAL A 77 18.26 5.21 19.74
N VAL A 78 18.18 3.87 19.76
CA VAL A 78 18.04 3.06 18.55
C VAL A 78 16.74 3.40 17.82
N LEU A 79 15.63 3.52 18.54
CA LEU A 79 14.33 3.90 17.96
C LEU A 79 14.34 5.34 17.42
N ALA A 80 14.97 6.28 18.14
CA ALA A 80 15.07 7.68 17.72
C ALA A 80 15.93 7.86 16.46
N LEU A 81 16.97 7.05 16.30
CA LEU A 81 17.87 7.11 15.13
C LEU A 81 17.36 6.27 13.95
N LEU A 82 16.95 5.03 14.18
CA LEU A 82 16.53 4.11 13.12
C LEU A 82 15.05 4.22 12.76
N GLY A 83 14.20 4.69 13.69
CA GLY A 83 12.77 4.87 13.45
C GLY A 83 12.48 5.80 12.26
N PRO A 84 13.06 7.01 12.19
CA PRO A 84 12.89 7.89 11.04
C PRO A 84 13.42 7.30 9.73
N LEU A 85 14.54 6.56 9.79
CA LEU A 85 15.11 5.89 8.61
C LEU A 85 14.17 4.78 8.09
N LEU A 86 13.63 3.96 9.00
CA LEU A 86 12.67 2.92 8.67
C LEU A 86 11.36 3.53 8.14
N ALA A 87 10.87 4.61 8.74
CA ALA A 87 9.70 5.33 8.27
C ALA A 87 9.93 5.92 6.87
N ALA A 88 11.11 6.50 6.61
CA ALA A 88 11.49 7.00 5.29
C ALA A 88 11.55 5.87 4.25
N LEU A 89 12.12 4.71 4.61
CA LEU A 89 12.16 3.52 3.76
C LEU A 89 10.76 2.98 3.45
N LEU A 90 9.91 2.84 4.47
CA LEU A 90 8.52 2.41 4.32
C LEU A 90 7.74 3.39 3.44
N ALA A 91 7.98 4.69 3.61
CA ALA A 91 7.35 5.69 2.78
C ALA A 91 7.81 5.58 1.33
N TRP A 92 9.10 5.44 1.10
CA TRP A 92 9.68 5.26 -0.23
C TRP A 92 9.11 4.03 -0.95
N VAL A 93 8.98 2.90 -0.23
CA VAL A 93 8.31 1.69 -0.74
C VAL A 93 6.83 1.98 -1.02
N ALA A 94 6.11 2.67 -0.14
CA ALA A 94 4.72 3.04 -0.38
C ALA A 94 4.54 3.92 -1.64
N GLY A 95 5.49 4.82 -1.91
CA GLY A 95 5.53 5.61 -3.14
C GLY A 95 5.66 4.72 -4.38
N LEU A 96 6.56 3.74 -4.36
CA LEU A 96 6.70 2.74 -5.43
C LEU A 96 5.39 1.96 -5.63
N LEU A 97 4.78 1.48 -4.54
CA LEU A 97 3.51 0.74 -4.58
C LEU A 97 2.37 1.57 -5.18
N GLY A 98 2.31 2.87 -4.85
CA GLY A 98 1.35 3.81 -5.46
C GLY A 98 1.56 3.99 -6.96
N ARG A 99 2.82 4.17 -7.39
CA ARG A 99 3.19 4.24 -8.82
C ARG A 99 2.81 2.97 -9.57
N ILE A 100 3.04 1.79 -8.97
CA ILE A 100 2.64 0.50 -9.55
C ILE A 100 1.12 0.45 -9.72
N ALA A 101 0.34 0.81 -8.71
CA ALA A 101 -1.11 0.83 -8.83
C ALA A 101 -1.59 1.78 -9.93
N ALA A 102 -1.04 3.00 -10.00
CA ALA A 102 -1.39 4.02 -11.00
C ALA A 102 -1.01 3.61 -12.43
N ASP A 103 0.21 3.10 -12.64
CA ASP A 103 0.65 2.61 -13.95
C ASP A 103 -0.14 1.37 -14.39
N SER A 104 -0.49 0.50 -13.45
CA SER A 104 -1.31 -0.68 -13.74
C SER A 104 -2.75 -0.30 -14.08
N ALA A 105 -3.28 0.72 -13.42
CA ALA A 105 -4.60 1.29 -13.70
C ALA A 105 -4.68 1.92 -15.11
N SER A 106 -3.58 2.44 -15.65
CA SER A 106 -3.49 2.97 -17.02
C SER A 106 -3.15 1.91 -18.07
N GLY A 107 -2.97 0.63 -17.68
CA GLY A 107 -2.62 -0.46 -18.58
C GLY A 107 -1.12 -0.55 -18.91
N GLY A 108 -0.27 0.14 -18.15
CA GLY A 108 1.19 0.01 -18.23
C GLY A 108 1.62 -1.45 -18.01
N ARG A 109 2.67 -1.91 -18.68
CA ARG A 109 3.07 -3.35 -18.69
C ARG A 109 4.36 -3.65 -17.94
N TYR A 110 5.09 -2.61 -17.57
CA TYR A 110 6.43 -2.72 -17.01
C TYR A 110 6.46 -2.11 -15.62
N LEU A 111 7.30 -2.68 -14.75
CA LEU A 111 7.52 -2.11 -13.43
C LEU A 111 8.02 -0.67 -13.57
N PRO A 112 7.35 0.34 -12.95
CA PRO A 112 7.82 1.72 -13.00
C PRO A 112 9.19 1.84 -12.34
N ASP A 113 9.92 2.89 -12.72
CA ASP A 113 11.20 3.20 -12.12
C ASP A 113 11.04 3.50 -10.62
N TRP A 114 12.10 3.20 -9.87
CA TRP A 114 12.15 3.48 -8.45
C TRP A 114 11.98 4.98 -8.18
N PRO A 115 11.27 5.35 -7.10
CA PRO A 115 11.16 6.75 -6.75
C PRO A 115 12.56 7.32 -6.52
N GLY A 116 12.84 8.49 -7.10
CA GLY A 116 14.07 9.20 -6.81
C GLY A 116 14.13 9.61 -5.33
N VAL A 117 15.34 9.85 -4.80
CA VAL A 117 15.49 10.30 -3.39
C VAL A 117 14.75 11.62 -3.14
N GLY A 118 14.65 12.50 -4.14
CA GLY A 118 13.88 13.74 -4.07
C GLY A 118 12.35 13.53 -4.02
N ALA A 119 11.85 12.41 -4.55
CA ALA A 119 10.42 12.08 -4.57
C ALA A 119 9.91 11.60 -3.19
N LEU A 120 10.79 11.50 -2.19
CA LEU A 120 10.42 11.03 -0.86
C LEU A 120 9.36 11.95 -0.22
N ARG A 121 9.58 13.27 -0.29
CA ARG A 121 8.67 14.24 0.31
C ARG A 121 7.37 14.40 -0.46
N GLU A 122 7.45 14.48 -1.78
CA GLU A 122 6.33 14.87 -2.64
C GLU A 122 5.41 13.70 -2.97
N GLU A 123 5.94 12.49 -3.08
CA GLU A 123 5.16 11.33 -3.54
C GLU A 123 5.09 10.23 -2.49
N SER A 124 6.20 9.96 -1.82
CA SER A 124 6.35 8.78 -0.96
C SER A 124 5.64 8.96 0.39
N ILE A 125 5.83 10.11 1.05
CA ILE A 125 5.13 10.43 2.31
C ILE A 125 3.60 10.45 2.12
N PRO A 126 3.02 11.13 1.12
CA PRO A 126 1.57 11.08 0.90
C PRO A 126 1.05 9.67 0.62
N SER A 127 1.80 8.87 -0.15
CA SER A 127 1.45 7.47 -0.43
C SER A 127 1.46 6.61 0.83
N PHE A 128 2.46 6.79 1.70
CA PHE A 128 2.52 6.14 3.00
C PHE A 128 1.33 6.51 3.88
N LEU A 129 1.04 7.80 4.01
CA LEU A 129 -0.07 8.28 4.82
C LEU A 129 -1.42 7.74 4.32
N ARG A 130 -1.59 7.58 3.00
CA ARG A 130 -2.78 6.95 2.41
C ARG A 130 -2.93 5.48 2.81
N ILE A 131 -1.87 4.69 2.66
CA ILE A 131 -1.88 3.28 3.07
C ILE A 131 -2.09 3.17 4.58
N ALA A 132 -1.37 3.98 5.38
CA ALA A 132 -1.46 3.98 6.83
C ALA A 132 -2.85 4.39 7.34
N ALA A 133 -3.46 5.42 6.73
CA ALA A 133 -4.81 5.84 7.07
C ALA A 133 -5.85 4.78 6.70
N ALA A 134 -5.73 4.14 5.53
CA ALA A 134 -6.58 3.01 5.17
C ALA A 134 -6.38 1.84 6.15
N ALA A 135 -5.14 1.49 6.49
CA ALA A 135 -4.85 0.42 7.45
C ALA A 135 -5.46 0.75 8.82
N ALA A 136 -5.28 1.97 9.31
CA ALA A 136 -5.85 2.41 10.57
C ALA A 136 -7.38 2.31 10.56
N LEU A 137 -8.03 2.85 9.52
CA LEU A 137 -9.49 2.89 9.43
C LEU A 137 -10.14 1.50 9.39
N TYR A 138 -9.52 0.55 8.69
CA TYR A 138 -10.11 -0.78 8.47
C TYR A 138 -9.58 -1.88 9.40
N LEU A 139 -8.38 -1.73 10.00
CA LEU A 139 -7.77 -2.75 10.86
C LEU A 139 -7.79 -2.39 12.36
N VAL A 140 -7.91 -1.10 12.75
CA VAL A 140 -8.01 -0.70 14.17
C VAL A 140 -9.20 -1.36 14.88
N PRO A 141 -10.40 -1.49 14.28
CA PRO A 141 -11.51 -2.19 14.95
C PRO A 141 -11.16 -3.62 15.38
N ALA A 142 -10.36 -4.33 14.58
CA ALA A 142 -9.86 -5.65 14.96
C ALA A 142 -8.86 -5.55 16.12
N GLY A 143 -7.95 -4.58 16.11
CA GLY A 143 -7.04 -4.33 17.23
C GLY A 143 -7.76 -4.03 18.56
N ILE A 144 -8.84 -3.25 18.52
CA ILE A 144 -9.68 -2.95 19.70
C ILE A 144 -10.36 -4.24 20.20
N ALA A 145 -10.97 -5.02 19.30
CA ALA A 145 -11.62 -6.27 19.67
C ALA A 145 -10.63 -7.30 20.25
N PHE A 146 -9.41 -7.36 19.72
CA PHE A 146 -8.32 -8.19 20.25
C PHE A 146 -7.93 -7.75 21.67
N ALA A 147 -7.77 -6.44 21.92
CA ALA A 147 -7.42 -5.90 23.23
C ALA A 147 -8.50 -6.16 24.30
N GLN A 148 -9.74 -6.42 23.89
CA GLN A 148 -10.87 -6.75 24.77
C GLN A 148 -11.08 -8.26 24.96
N ASP A 149 -10.21 -9.11 24.39
CA ASP A 149 -10.38 -10.58 24.32
C ASP A 149 -11.73 -11.03 23.70
N ALA A 150 -12.28 -10.19 22.83
CA ALA A 150 -13.56 -10.42 22.16
C ALA A 150 -13.35 -11.23 20.88
N ARG A 151 -13.08 -12.54 21.01
CA ARG A 151 -12.71 -13.44 19.90
C ARG A 151 -13.66 -13.38 18.69
N GLY A 152 -14.97 -13.42 18.92
CA GLY A 152 -15.99 -13.35 17.86
C GLY A 152 -15.92 -12.04 17.07
N PRO A 153 -16.09 -10.87 17.74
CA PRO A 153 -15.92 -9.57 17.11
C PRO A 153 -14.55 -9.37 16.44
N PHE A 154 -13.47 -9.88 17.03
CA PHE A 154 -12.13 -9.83 16.44
C PHE A 154 -12.07 -10.51 15.07
N ILE A 155 -12.56 -11.76 14.96
CA ILE A 155 -12.56 -12.50 13.69
C ILE A 155 -13.38 -11.75 12.64
N ILE A 156 -14.57 -11.27 13.00
CA ILE A 156 -15.44 -10.53 12.09
C ILE A 156 -14.76 -9.24 11.61
N ALA A 157 -14.19 -8.47 12.54
CA ALA A 157 -13.49 -7.22 12.22
C ALA A 157 -12.24 -7.46 11.36
N CYS A 158 -11.49 -8.52 11.61
CA CYS A 158 -10.35 -8.92 10.77
C CYS A 158 -10.79 -9.25 9.34
N VAL A 159 -11.81 -10.11 9.18
CA VAL A 159 -12.30 -10.51 7.86
C VAL A 159 -12.84 -9.31 7.08
N LEU A 160 -13.67 -8.49 7.72
CA LEU A 160 -14.21 -7.28 7.08
C LEU A 160 -13.11 -6.26 6.77
N GLY A 161 -12.19 -6.01 7.72
CA GLY A 161 -11.09 -5.07 7.54
C GLY A 161 -10.20 -5.45 6.36
N LEU A 162 -9.78 -6.72 6.29
CA LEU A 162 -8.97 -7.23 5.18
C LEU A 162 -9.73 -7.27 3.85
N ALA A 163 -11.03 -7.56 3.87
CA ALA A 163 -11.84 -7.56 2.65
C ALA A 163 -12.10 -6.15 2.10
N LEU A 164 -12.18 -5.13 2.95
CA LEU A 164 -12.43 -3.74 2.55
C LEU A 164 -11.15 -2.96 2.23
N PHE A 165 -10.02 -3.36 2.84
CA PHE A 165 -8.75 -2.64 2.76
C PHE A 165 -8.20 -2.45 1.32
N PRO A 166 -8.15 -3.46 0.42
CA PRO A 166 -7.64 -3.28 -0.93
C PRO A 166 -8.38 -2.19 -1.72
N MET A 167 -9.70 -2.13 -1.58
CA MET A 167 -10.52 -1.11 -2.22
C MET A 167 -10.29 0.28 -1.63
N ALA A 168 -10.09 0.37 -0.32
CA ALA A 168 -9.77 1.63 0.34
C ALA A 168 -8.41 2.19 -0.11
N VAL A 169 -7.40 1.32 -0.22
CA VAL A 169 -6.08 1.67 -0.74
C VAL A 169 -6.19 2.14 -2.20
N LEU A 170 -6.94 1.42 -3.02
CA LEU A 170 -7.17 1.80 -4.41
C LEU A 170 -7.85 3.17 -4.54
N ALA A 171 -8.92 3.41 -3.76
CA ALA A 171 -9.62 4.68 -3.76
C ALA A 171 -8.71 5.85 -3.33
N ALA A 172 -7.91 5.64 -2.27
CA ALA A 172 -6.97 6.64 -1.77
C ALA A 172 -5.88 6.99 -2.81
N PHE A 173 -5.39 6.01 -3.56
CA PHE A 173 -4.40 6.25 -4.63
C PHE A 173 -4.99 6.93 -5.85
N MET A 174 -6.14 6.45 -6.34
CA MET A 174 -6.75 7.01 -7.57
C MET A 174 -7.23 8.44 -7.35
N GLN A 175 -7.88 8.74 -6.22
CA GLN A 175 -8.41 10.08 -5.94
C GLN A 175 -7.38 11.01 -5.29
N GLN A 176 -6.18 10.51 -4.98
CA GLN A 176 -5.12 11.23 -4.28
C GLN A 176 -5.54 11.87 -2.93
N ASN A 177 -6.68 11.46 -2.38
CA ASN A 177 -7.31 12.04 -1.19
C ASN A 177 -7.55 10.95 -0.12
N LEU A 178 -7.19 11.22 1.13
CA LEU A 178 -7.43 10.31 2.26
C LEU A 178 -8.92 10.08 2.52
N LEU A 179 -9.76 11.09 2.28
CA LEU A 179 -11.20 11.00 2.48
C LEU A 179 -11.88 10.05 1.48
N ALA A 180 -11.21 9.71 0.38
CA ALA A 180 -11.67 8.70 -0.58
C ALA A 180 -11.80 7.31 0.06
N ALA A 181 -11.00 7.03 1.10
CA ALA A 181 -11.03 5.77 1.84
C ALA A 181 -12.22 5.65 2.82
N ASN A 182 -13.17 6.59 2.81
CA ASN A 182 -14.38 6.54 3.64
C ASN A 182 -15.12 5.18 3.47
N PRO A 183 -15.52 4.50 4.57
CA PRO A 183 -16.20 3.20 4.51
C PRO A 183 -17.45 3.21 3.64
N VAL A 184 -18.21 4.31 3.63
CA VAL A 184 -19.42 4.44 2.81
C VAL A 184 -19.07 4.42 1.32
N THR A 185 -18.02 5.15 0.93
CA THR A 185 -17.54 5.19 -0.46
C THR A 185 -17.04 3.82 -0.90
N VAL A 186 -16.26 3.16 -0.05
CA VAL A 186 -15.69 1.84 -0.33
C VAL A 186 -16.76 0.75 -0.45
N VAL A 187 -17.70 0.68 0.50
CA VAL A 187 -18.79 -0.31 0.46
C VAL A 187 -19.68 -0.10 -0.77
N ARG A 188 -20.02 1.16 -1.11
CA ARG A 188 -20.78 1.46 -2.34
C ARG A 188 -20.01 1.04 -3.58
N ALA A 189 -18.71 1.28 -3.62
CA ALA A 189 -17.88 0.90 -4.75
C ALA A 189 -17.82 -0.64 -4.91
N ILE A 190 -17.67 -1.39 -3.82
CA ILE A 190 -17.71 -2.86 -3.84
C ILE A 190 -19.09 -3.38 -4.28
N ALA A 191 -20.18 -2.79 -3.78
CA ALA A 191 -21.55 -3.19 -4.13
C ALA A 191 -21.86 -3.02 -5.62
N ARG A 192 -21.16 -2.14 -6.34
CA ARG A 192 -21.30 -1.98 -7.79
C ARG A 192 -20.62 -3.10 -8.60
N VAL A 193 -19.62 -3.76 -8.02
CA VAL A 193 -18.77 -4.74 -8.71
C VAL A 193 -18.49 -6.01 -7.88
N PRO A 194 -19.50 -6.64 -7.24
CA PRO A 194 -19.28 -7.62 -6.18
C PRO A 194 -18.58 -8.89 -6.67
N LEU A 195 -18.92 -9.38 -7.86
CA LEU A 195 -18.33 -10.60 -8.42
C LEU A 195 -16.85 -10.41 -8.77
N ASP A 196 -16.54 -9.34 -9.51
CA ASP A 196 -15.16 -9.06 -9.93
C ASP A 196 -14.27 -8.73 -8.74
N TYR A 197 -14.82 -8.03 -7.75
CA TYR A 197 -14.12 -7.75 -6.50
C TYR A 197 -13.90 -9.02 -5.68
N GLY A 198 -14.90 -9.90 -5.59
CA GLY A 198 -14.78 -11.20 -4.93
C GLY A 198 -13.69 -12.07 -5.54
N LEU A 199 -13.57 -12.07 -6.88
CA LEU A 199 -12.49 -12.76 -7.58
C LEU A 199 -11.13 -12.13 -7.26
N MET A 200 -11.02 -10.80 -7.29
CA MET A 200 -9.79 -10.09 -6.90
C MET A 200 -9.35 -10.46 -5.47
N ILE A 201 -10.29 -10.44 -4.51
CA ILE A 201 -10.02 -10.83 -3.12
C ILE A 201 -9.60 -12.30 -3.02
N GLY A 202 -10.23 -13.20 -3.77
CA GLY A 202 -9.83 -14.60 -3.84
C GLY A 202 -8.39 -14.77 -4.32
N VAL A 203 -7.98 -14.04 -5.36
CA VAL A 203 -6.60 -14.05 -5.87
C VAL A 203 -5.63 -13.48 -4.82
N LEU A 204 -5.96 -12.34 -4.21
CA LEU A 204 -5.13 -11.75 -3.14
C LEU A 204 -5.02 -12.67 -1.92
N PHE A 205 -6.07 -13.42 -1.59
CA PHE A 205 -6.04 -14.40 -0.50
C PHE A 205 -5.11 -15.57 -0.81
N VAL A 206 -5.17 -16.14 -2.02
CA VAL A 206 -4.23 -17.19 -2.47
C VAL A 206 -2.79 -16.67 -2.45
N LEU A 207 -2.59 -15.44 -2.93
CA LEU A 207 -1.29 -14.77 -2.92
C LEU A 207 -0.76 -14.61 -1.48
N PHE A 208 -1.60 -14.18 -0.56
CA PHE A 208 -1.27 -14.05 0.86
C PHE A 208 -0.95 -15.39 1.51
N MET A 209 -1.71 -16.46 1.22
CA MET A 209 -1.42 -17.81 1.73
C MET A 209 -0.09 -18.34 1.19
N GLY A 210 0.22 -18.09 -0.08
CA GLY A 210 1.52 -18.40 -0.68
C GLY A 210 2.67 -17.65 0.00
N MET A 211 2.47 -16.35 0.27
CA MET A 211 3.43 -15.54 1.04
C MET A 211 3.65 -16.12 2.43
N TRP A 212 2.58 -16.39 3.17
CA TRP A 212 2.64 -16.94 4.52
C TRP A 212 3.37 -18.29 4.57
N TYR A 213 3.09 -19.19 3.62
CA TYR A 213 3.78 -20.47 3.52
C TYR A 213 5.26 -20.29 3.16
N CYS A 214 5.57 -19.41 2.21
CA CYS A 214 6.93 -19.09 1.80
C CYS A 214 7.74 -18.54 2.98
N THR A 215 7.19 -17.59 3.74
CA THR A 215 7.87 -17.06 4.93
C THR A 215 8.07 -18.15 5.97
N LEU A 216 7.07 -19.01 6.23
CA LEU A 216 7.22 -20.14 7.17
C LEU A 216 8.38 -21.06 6.80
N CYS A 217 8.51 -21.44 5.52
CA CYS A 217 9.63 -22.25 5.04
C CYS A 217 10.97 -21.53 5.19
N LEU A 218 11.02 -20.23 4.88
CA LEU A 218 12.25 -19.44 4.98
C LEU A 218 12.72 -19.28 6.42
N HIS A 219 11.83 -19.23 7.41
CA HIS A 219 12.20 -19.16 8.83
C HIS A 219 13.01 -20.38 9.32
N ALA A 220 12.99 -21.51 8.60
CA ALA A 220 13.83 -22.65 8.90
C ALA A 220 15.33 -22.37 8.66
N ILE A 221 15.67 -21.35 7.86
CA ILE A 221 17.05 -20.98 7.55
C ILE A 221 17.48 -19.81 8.45
N PRO A 222 18.44 -20.00 9.37
CA PRO A 222 18.89 -18.93 10.26
C PRO A 222 19.55 -17.79 9.46
N PHE A 223 19.28 -16.54 9.87
CA PHE A 223 19.75 -15.28 9.27
C PHE A 223 19.30 -15.03 7.81
N LEU A 224 19.63 -15.93 6.88
CA LEU A 224 19.28 -15.81 5.46
C LEU A 224 17.76 -15.92 5.23
N GLY A 225 17.07 -16.73 6.04
CA GLY A 225 15.62 -16.86 5.98
C GLY A 225 14.88 -15.54 6.17
N ARG A 226 15.34 -14.72 7.13
CA ARG A 226 14.76 -13.40 7.38
C ARG A 226 14.94 -12.50 6.16
N ALA A 227 16.16 -12.39 5.64
CA ALA A 227 16.49 -11.63 4.41
C ALA A 227 15.54 -11.97 3.25
N LEU A 228 15.42 -13.27 2.97
CA LEU A 228 14.58 -13.78 1.89
C LEU A 228 13.10 -13.54 2.16
N SER A 229 12.65 -13.58 3.42
CA SER A 229 11.25 -13.34 3.78
C SER A 229 10.81 -11.89 3.51
N ILE A 230 11.72 -10.93 3.65
CA ILE A 230 11.47 -9.52 3.32
C ILE A 230 11.40 -9.34 1.81
N LEU A 231 12.34 -9.95 1.07
CA LEU A 231 12.32 -9.92 -0.40
C LEU A 231 11.04 -10.54 -0.94
N ALA A 232 10.63 -11.68 -0.37
CA ALA A 232 9.36 -12.31 -0.69
C ALA A 232 8.18 -11.38 -0.37
N SER A 233 8.11 -10.81 0.82
CA SER A 233 7.04 -9.88 1.21
C SER A 233 6.95 -8.67 0.27
N LEU A 234 8.09 -8.08 -0.11
CA LEU A 234 8.13 -6.97 -1.06
C LEU A 234 7.67 -7.39 -2.46
N PHE A 235 8.10 -8.56 -2.92
CA PHE A 235 7.64 -9.16 -4.18
C PHE A 235 6.11 -9.33 -4.17
N TYR A 236 5.57 -9.93 -3.11
CA TYR A 236 4.13 -10.14 -2.94
C TYR A 236 3.36 -8.81 -2.85
N ALA A 237 3.91 -7.79 -2.19
CA ALA A 237 3.30 -6.46 -2.13
C ALA A 237 3.24 -5.80 -3.51
N VAL A 238 4.30 -5.89 -4.32
CA VAL A 238 4.31 -5.37 -5.70
C VAL A 238 3.27 -6.09 -6.55
N VAL A 239 3.19 -7.42 -6.47
CA VAL A 239 2.17 -8.21 -7.20
C VAL A 239 0.75 -7.84 -6.74
N ALA A 240 0.53 -7.69 -5.44
CA ALA A 240 -0.77 -7.29 -4.90
C ALA A 240 -1.21 -5.93 -5.44
N MET A 241 -0.32 -4.93 -5.43
CA MET A 241 -0.61 -3.60 -5.98
C MET A 241 -0.83 -3.60 -7.49
N ARG A 242 -0.11 -4.46 -8.21
CA ARG A 242 -0.36 -4.70 -9.64
C ARG A 242 -1.76 -5.24 -9.88
N ILE A 243 -2.19 -6.25 -9.12
CA ILE A 243 -3.54 -6.83 -9.21
C ILE A 243 -4.60 -5.76 -8.90
N ILE A 244 -4.39 -4.96 -7.85
CA ILE A 244 -5.29 -3.87 -7.46
C ILE A 244 -5.43 -2.83 -8.57
N GLY A 245 -4.32 -2.41 -9.20
CA GLY A 245 -4.37 -1.47 -10.31
C GLY A 245 -5.01 -2.05 -11.57
N VAL A 246 -4.72 -3.32 -11.92
CA VAL A 246 -5.39 -4.00 -13.05
C VAL A 246 -6.89 -4.12 -12.80
N PHE A 247 -7.32 -4.43 -11.57
CA PHE A 247 -8.73 -4.45 -11.21
C PHE A 247 -9.40 -3.11 -11.48
N TYR A 248 -8.74 -1.99 -11.14
CA TYR A 248 -9.24 -0.67 -11.47
C TYR A 248 -9.34 -0.43 -12.97
N ALA A 249 -8.32 -0.82 -13.76
CA ALA A 249 -8.37 -0.71 -15.22
C ALA A 249 -9.59 -1.45 -15.82
N CYS A 250 -9.96 -2.60 -15.25
CA CYS A 250 -11.12 -3.39 -15.69
C CYS A 250 -12.47 -2.77 -15.28
N CYS A 251 -12.52 -2.19 -14.09
CA CYS A 251 -13.77 -1.84 -13.42
C CYS A 251 -14.02 -0.34 -13.30
N GLY A 252 -13.06 0.51 -13.71
CA GLY A 252 -13.05 1.95 -13.45
C GLY A 252 -14.34 2.66 -13.84
N ASP A 253 -14.89 2.34 -15.02
CA ASP A 253 -16.14 2.91 -15.51
C ASP A 253 -17.34 2.63 -14.61
N ARG A 254 -17.38 1.44 -13.98
CA ARG A 254 -18.46 1.04 -13.06
C ARG A 254 -18.27 1.58 -11.66
N LEU A 255 -17.02 1.88 -11.27
CA LEU A 255 -16.74 2.47 -9.96
C LEU A 255 -17.25 3.91 -9.85
N GLN A 256 -17.35 4.64 -10.97
CA GLN A 256 -17.88 6.01 -11.07
C GLN A 256 -17.23 6.98 -10.07
N TRP A 257 -15.94 6.85 -9.78
CA TRP A 257 -15.24 7.75 -8.85
C TRP A 257 -14.96 9.14 -9.44
N PHE A 258 -14.86 9.24 -10.77
CA PHE A 258 -14.45 10.48 -11.46
C PHE A 258 -15.56 11.11 -12.28
N ARG A 259 -16.76 10.51 -12.36
CA ARG A 259 -17.86 11.13 -13.08
C ARG A 259 -18.46 12.25 -12.21
N PRO A 260 -18.51 13.50 -12.72
CA PRO A 260 -19.42 14.49 -12.19
C PRO A 260 -20.80 13.86 -12.07
N ARG A 261 -21.54 14.21 -11.02
CA ARG A 261 -22.92 13.73 -10.88
C ARG A 261 -23.70 14.35 -12.03
N ASP A 262 -23.99 13.57 -13.08
CA ASP A 262 -24.57 13.95 -14.39
C ASP A 262 -25.92 14.71 -14.29
N GLY A 263 -25.91 15.87 -13.65
CA GLY A 263 -27.10 16.66 -13.32
C GLY A 263 -26.81 17.90 -12.46
N ALA A 264 -25.55 18.23 -12.19
CA ALA A 264 -25.16 19.54 -11.68
C ALA A 264 -24.88 20.56 -12.81
N ASP A 265 -24.47 20.09 -14.00
CA ASP A 265 -24.04 20.98 -15.09
C ASP A 265 -25.20 21.54 -15.93
N GLU A 266 -26.38 20.90 -15.96
CA GLU A 266 -27.55 21.44 -16.68
C GLU A 266 -28.15 22.70 -16.03
N GLN A 267 -27.79 23.04 -14.79
CA GLN A 267 -28.28 24.27 -14.14
C GLN A 267 -27.25 25.41 -14.13
N ASP A 268 -25.94 25.12 -14.25
CA ASP A 268 -24.90 26.15 -14.30
C ASP A 268 -24.65 26.68 -15.73
N GLU A 269 -24.98 25.89 -16.77
CA GLU A 269 -24.95 26.37 -18.17
C GLU A 269 -26.07 27.38 -18.47
N VAL A 270 -27.16 27.37 -17.68
CA VAL A 270 -28.26 28.36 -17.78
C VAL A 270 -27.92 29.68 -17.05
N LEU A 271 -26.93 29.68 -16.16
CA LEU A 271 -26.55 30.85 -15.35
C LEU A 271 -25.35 31.64 -15.89
N LEU A 272 -24.56 31.05 -16.80
CA LEU A 272 -23.59 31.77 -17.61
C LEU A 272 -24.23 32.26 -18.90
N GLY A 273 -25.31 33.05 -18.78
CA GLY A 273 -25.87 33.85 -19.86
C GLY A 273 -24.86 34.88 -20.37
N ILE A 274 -23.81 34.39 -21.02
CA ILE A 274 -22.96 35.14 -21.93
C ILE A 274 -23.75 35.10 -23.25
N PRO A 275 -24.37 36.22 -23.66
CA PRO A 275 -25.02 36.27 -24.95
C PRO A 275 -23.98 35.99 -26.03
N ASP A 276 -24.32 35.10 -26.97
CA ASP A 276 -23.50 34.66 -28.11
C ASP A 276 -23.08 35.80 -29.08
N ASP A 277 -23.40 37.06 -28.77
CA ASP A 277 -23.28 38.18 -29.69
C ASP A 277 -21.90 38.85 -29.72
N ASP A 278 -20.96 38.52 -28.82
CA ASP A 278 -19.66 39.21 -28.72
C ASP A 278 -18.42 38.39 -29.12
N LEU A 279 -18.57 37.16 -29.63
CA LEU A 279 -17.45 36.37 -30.20
C LEU A 279 -17.30 36.59 -31.72
N LEU A 280 -17.40 37.85 -32.15
CA LEU A 280 -16.77 38.31 -33.38
C LEU A 280 -15.25 38.30 -33.17
N LEU A 281 -14.61 37.17 -33.49
CA LEU A 281 -13.16 37.16 -33.71
C LEU A 281 -12.87 38.12 -34.86
N PRO A 282 -12.16 39.25 -34.61
CA PRO A 282 -11.77 40.14 -35.69
C PRO A 282 -10.84 39.35 -36.58
N GLY A 283 -11.21 39.31 -37.86
CA GLY A 283 -10.42 38.66 -38.88
C GLY A 283 -9.05 39.29 -39.03
N ASP A 284 -8.29 38.54 -39.81
CA ASP A 284 -7.26 39.00 -40.69
C ASP A 284 -5.94 39.51 -40.11
N GLU A 285 -4.93 39.20 -40.92
CA GLU A 285 -3.59 39.77 -40.94
C GLU A 285 -2.62 39.29 -39.86
N LEU A 286 -1.89 38.23 -40.19
CA LEU A 286 -0.41 38.32 -40.21
C LEU A 286 0.17 37.17 -41.05
N ARG A 287 0.11 37.37 -42.37
CA ARG A 287 1.12 36.81 -43.29
C ARG A 287 2.41 37.60 -43.08
N LEU A 288 3.49 36.94 -42.73
CA LEU A 288 4.84 37.49 -42.85
C LEU A 288 5.81 36.40 -43.36
N PRO A 289 6.90 36.83 -44.02
CA PRO A 289 7.44 36.27 -45.27
C PRO A 289 8.33 35.02 -45.12
#